data_AF-A0A6L5Y7E4-F1
#
_entry.id   AF-A0A6L5Y7E4-F1
#
_cell.length_a   1.000
_cell.length_b   1.000
_cell.length_c   1.000
_cell.angle_alpha   90.00
_cell.angle_beta   90.00
_cell.angle_gamma   90.00
#
_symmetry.space_group_name_H-M   'P 1'
#
loop_
_entity.id
_entity.type
_entity.pdbx_description
1 polymer ?
#
loop_
_entity_poly.entity_id
_entity_poly.type
_entity_poly.pdbx_seq_one_letter_code
_entity_poly.pdbx_strand_id
1 'polypeptide(L)'
;MKVNYNATGKERKRLAQAIGKSIGVDAIYTGVPTCAYEIGYFTVDREGTLIFDDAADIHEIEQVFDAIAAAGFLSSNTMNSAMRI
;
A
#
# COMPACT_ATOMS: atom_id res chain seq x y z
N MET A 1 -11.67 -2.19 1.00
CA MET A 1 -11.21 -1.04 0.17
C MET A 1 -10.03 -1.46 -0.74
N LYS A 2 -9.86 -0.80 -1.90
CA LYS A 2 -8.77 -1.10 -2.85
C LYS A 2 -8.22 0.18 -3.49
N VAL A 3 -6.90 0.33 -3.54
CA VAL A 3 -6.21 1.47 -4.18
C VAL A 3 -5.03 0.97 -5.01
N ASN A 4 -5.03 1.24 -6.31
CA ASN A 4 -3.98 0.77 -7.21
C ASN A 4 -2.87 1.83 -7.41
N TYR A 5 -1.62 1.41 -7.24
CA TYR A 5 -0.42 2.24 -7.40
C TYR A 5 0.43 1.85 -8.62
N ASN A 6 -0.05 0.91 -9.45
CA ASN A 6 0.69 0.32 -10.58
C ASN A 6 2.11 -0.15 -10.21
N ALA A 7 2.34 -0.51 -8.95
CA ALA A 7 3.64 -0.89 -8.44
C ALA A 7 3.91 -2.37 -8.79
N THR A 8 4.82 -2.61 -9.74
CA THR A 8 5.16 -3.96 -10.23
C THR A 8 6.60 -4.34 -9.91
N GLY A 9 6.89 -5.65 -9.85
CA GLY A 9 8.24 -6.16 -9.64
C GLY A 9 8.91 -5.64 -8.36
N LYS A 10 10.00 -4.87 -8.52
CA LYS A 10 10.75 -4.27 -7.40
C LYS A 10 9.95 -3.18 -6.69
N GLU A 11 9.16 -2.40 -7.42
CA GLU A 11 8.34 -1.33 -6.85
C GLU A 11 7.23 -1.88 -5.97
N ARG A 12 6.68 -3.05 -6.32
CA ARG A 12 5.72 -3.75 -5.46
C ARG A 12 6.30 -4.10 -4.09
N LYS A 13 7.54 -4.61 -4.06
CA LYS A 13 8.24 -4.91 -2.82
C LYS A 13 8.51 -3.63 -2.02
N ARG A 14 8.90 -2.55 -2.70
CA ARG A 14 9.12 -1.23 -2.09
C ARG A 14 7.83 -0.66 -1.48
N LEU A 15 6.70 -0.81 -2.16
CA LEU A 15 5.38 -0.42 -1.66
C LEU A 15 5.03 -1.20 -0.38
N ALA A 16 5.13 -2.53 -0.42
CA ALA A 16 4.86 -3.38 0.73
C ALA A 16 5.75 -3.05 1.95
N GLN A 17 7.04 -2.77 1.71
CA GLN A 17 7.96 -2.36 2.76
C GLN A 17 7.68 -0.96 3.33
N ALA A 18 7.21 -0.02 2.51
CA ALA A 18 6.84 1.30 2.99
C ALA A 18 5.66 1.23 3.97
N ILE A 19 4.64 0.44 3.61
CA ILE A 19 3.47 0.17 4.46
C ILE A 19 3.90 -0.54 5.74
N GLY A 20 4.68 -1.61 5.64
CA GLY A 20 5.12 -2.34 6.83
C GLY A 20 5.91 -1.47 7.81
N LYS A 21 6.79 -0.60 7.31
CA LYS A 21 7.54 0.34 8.14
C LYS A 21 6.66 1.40 8.82
N SER A 22 5.56 1.83 8.19
CA SER A 22 4.71 2.87 8.76
C SER A 22 3.96 2.38 9.99
N ILE A 23 3.49 1.13 9.97
CA ILE A 23 2.71 0.53 11.08
C ILE A 23 3.53 -0.44 11.94
N GLY A 24 4.83 -0.61 11.66
CA GLY A 24 5.71 -1.51 12.41
C GLY A 24 5.42 -3.00 12.21
N VAL A 25 4.85 -3.39 11.07
CA VAL A 25 4.49 -4.77 10.72
C VAL A 25 5.33 -5.24 9.55
N ASP A 26 5.85 -6.46 9.60
CA ASP A 26 6.63 -7.00 8.48
C ASP A 26 5.77 -7.31 7.25
N ALA A 27 6.33 -7.04 6.07
CA ALA A 27 5.71 -7.39 4.79
C ALA A 27 6.06 -8.82 4.38
N ILE A 28 5.10 -9.74 4.52
CA ILE A 28 5.28 -11.17 4.28
C ILE A 28 4.89 -11.51 2.84
N TYR A 29 5.84 -12.01 2.04
CA TYR A 29 5.56 -12.44 0.67
C TYR A 29 4.88 -13.81 0.66
N THR A 30 3.68 -13.90 0.07
CA THR A 30 2.82 -15.10 0.12
C THR A 30 3.09 -16.12 -0.99
N GLY A 31 4.01 -15.82 -1.92
CA GLY A 31 4.38 -16.77 -2.99
C GLY A 31 3.29 -16.91 -4.07
N VAL A 32 3.32 -18.01 -4.83
CA VAL A 32 2.38 -18.29 -5.93
C VAL A 32 1.09 -18.95 -5.41
N PRO A 33 -0.09 -18.76 -6.06
CA PRO A 33 -0.31 -18.02 -7.32
C PRO A 33 -0.57 -16.52 -7.14
N THR A 34 -0.79 -16.06 -5.91
CA THR A 34 -1.23 -14.68 -5.61
C THR A 34 -0.12 -13.66 -5.80
N CYS A 35 1.13 -14.03 -5.54
CA CYS A 35 2.30 -13.16 -5.56
C CYS A 35 2.09 -11.87 -4.75
N ALA A 36 1.39 -11.96 -3.63
CA ALA A 36 1.01 -10.81 -2.80
C ALA A 36 1.97 -10.62 -1.62
N TYR A 37 1.86 -9.47 -0.96
CA TYR A 37 2.45 -9.21 0.35
C TYR A 37 1.35 -8.99 1.38
N GLU A 38 1.39 -9.70 2.49
CA GLU A 38 0.53 -9.49 3.65
C GLU A 38 1.26 -8.64 4.69
N ILE A 39 0.59 -7.61 5.20
CA ILE A 39 1.13 -6.63 6.15
C ILE A 39 0.02 -6.33 7.17
N GLY A 40 -0.16 -7.19 8.16
CA GLY A 40 -1.26 -7.05 9.13
C GLY A 40 -2.62 -7.11 8.44
N TYR A 41 -3.42 -6.04 8.57
CA TYR A 41 -4.73 -5.89 7.90
C TYR A 41 -4.64 -5.43 6.43
N PHE A 42 -3.43 -5.14 5.96
CA PHE A 42 -3.17 -4.67 4.61
C PHE A 42 -2.62 -5.80 3.73
N THR A 43 -2.96 -5.75 2.45
CA THR A 43 -2.40 -6.64 1.43
C THR A 43 -2.00 -5.83 0.21
N VAL A 44 -0.81 -6.08 -0.32
CA VAL A 44 -0.40 -5.57 -1.64
C VAL A 44 -0.45 -6.72 -2.63
N ASP A 45 -1.37 -6.65 -3.60
CA ASP A 45 -1.55 -7.71 -4.59
C ASP A 45 -0.46 -7.72 -5.67
N ARG A 46 -0.61 -8.64 -6.64
CA ARG A 46 0.34 -8.80 -7.74
C ARG A 46 0.55 -7.55 -8.58
N GLU A 47 -0.49 -6.73 -8.74
CA GLU A 47 -0.54 -5.55 -9.61
C GLU A 47 -0.18 -4.25 -8.86
N GLY A 48 0.19 -4.35 -7.58
CA GLY A 48 0.49 -3.19 -6.76
C GLY A 48 -0.77 -2.49 -6.26
N THR A 49 -1.85 -3.23 -6.08
CA THR A 49 -3.07 -2.76 -5.42
C THR A 49 -2.95 -2.97 -3.92
N LEU A 50 -3.07 -1.89 -3.16
CA LEU A 50 -3.29 -1.93 -1.72
C LEU A 50 -4.75 -2.32 -1.44
N ILE A 51 -4.95 -3.34 -0.61
CA ILE A 51 -6.24 -3.88 -0.20
C ILE A 51 -6.27 -3.89 1.33
N PHE A 52 -7.35 -3.39 1.92
CA PHE A 52 -7.61 -3.40 3.37
C PHE A 52 -9.12 -3.21 3.61
N ASP A 53 -9.64 -3.68 4.73
CA ASP A 53 -11.07 -3.53 5.08
C ASP A 53 -11.26 -2.67 6.34
N ASP A 54 -12.51 -2.47 6.77
CA ASP A 54 -12.90 -1.66 7.95
C ASP A 54 -12.31 -2.18 9.28
N ALA A 55 -11.59 -3.31 9.25
CA ALA A 55 -10.84 -3.82 10.40
C ALA A 55 -9.56 -3.02 10.69
N ALA A 56 -9.04 -2.26 9.72
CA ALA A 56 -7.92 -1.36 9.94
C ALA A 56 -8.38 -0.08 10.65
N ASP A 57 -7.67 0.34 11.69
CA ASP A 57 -7.98 1.58 12.40
C ASP A 57 -7.72 2.80 11.50
N ILE A 58 -8.54 3.85 11.63
CA ILE A 58 -8.40 5.06 10.82
C ILE A 58 -7.00 5.69 10.94
N HIS A 59 -6.37 5.61 12.12
CA HIS A 59 -5.03 6.12 12.33
C HIS A 59 -3.98 5.34 11.55
N GLU A 60 -4.08 4.00 11.51
CA GLU A 60 -3.19 3.17 10.70
C GLU A 60 -3.38 3.42 9.20
N ILE A 61 -4.63 3.61 8.77
CA ILE A 61 -4.96 3.93 7.38
C ILE A 61 -4.30 5.26 6.96
N GLU A 62 -4.43 6.32 7.76
CA GLU A 62 -3.79 7.62 7.48
C GLU A 62 -2.27 7.50 7.41
N GLN A 63 -1.64 6.82 8.37
CA GLN A 63 -0.19 6.59 8.38
C GLN A 63 0.29 5.85 7.13
N VAL A 64 -0.48 4.85 6.69
CA VAL A 64 -0.17 4.09 5.47
C VAL A 64 -0.23 4.98 4.24
N PHE A 65 -1.28 5.80 4.09
CA PHE A 65 -1.38 6.72 2.95
C PHE A 65 -0.25 7.76 2.92
N ASP A 66 0.10 8.33 4.07
CA ASP A 66 1.21 9.27 4.19
C ASP A 66 2.56 8.63 3.83
N ALA A 67 2.81 7.40 4.31
CA ALA A 67 4.04 6.68 4.00
C ALA A 67 4.15 6.32 2.51
N ILE A 68 3.04 5.95 1.88
CA ILE A 68 2.98 5.67 0.44
C ILE A 68 3.25 6.94 -0.37
N ALA A 69 2.65 8.06 0.01
CA ALA A 69 2.89 9.36 -0.62
C ALA A 69 4.34 9.83 -0.43
N ALA A 70 4.90 9.68 0.78
CA ALA A 70 6.30 9.99 1.08
C ALA A 70 7.28 9.09 0.31
N ALA A 71 6.88 7.86 0.01
CA ALA A 71 7.62 6.95 -0.88
C ALA A 71 7.44 7.30 -2.37
N GLY A 72 6.64 8.30 -2.73
CA GLY A 72 6.48 8.79 -4.10
C GLY A 72 5.58 7.92 -4.97
N PHE A 73 4.75 7.06 -4.38
CA PHE A 73 3.76 6.30 -5.13
C PHE A 73 2.54 7.16 -5.41
N LEU A 74 2.11 7.19 -6.67
CA LEU A 74 0.90 7.87 -7.10
C LEU A 74 -0.19 6.84 -7.36
N SER A 75 -1.33 6.99 -6.71
CA SER A 75 -2.50 6.17 -7.05
C SER A 75 -2.99 6.51 -8.45
N SER A 76 -3.40 5.50 -9.20
CA SER A 76 -3.92 5.65 -10.57
C SER A 76 -5.12 6.59 -10.68
N ASN A 77 -5.81 6.84 -9.57
CA ASN A 77 -6.97 7.71 -9.49
C ASN A 77 -6.66 9.15 -9.01
N THR A 78 -5.40 9.50 -8.76
CA THR A 78 -5.02 10.86 -8.32
C THR A 78 -4.66 11.74 -9.51
N MET A 79 -5.67 12.01 -10.34
CA MET A 79 -5.79 13.35 -10.92
C MET A 79 -6.80 14.09 -10.03
N ASN A 80 -6.38 15.20 -9.41
CA ASN A 80 -7.23 16.17 -8.67
C ASN A 80 -7.30 16.09 -7.13
N SER A 81 -6.15 16.14 -6.43
CA SER A 81 -6.11 16.72 -5.06
C SER A 81 -4.81 17.46 -4.71
N ALA A 82 -3.87 17.61 -5.65
CA ALA A 82 -2.63 18.36 -5.46
C ALA A 82 -2.78 19.90 -5.59
N MET A 83 -3.94 20.45 -5.22
CA MET A 83 -4.12 21.89 -5.05
C MET A 83 -4.96 22.14 -3.79
N ARG A 84 -4.28 22.08 -2.64
CA ARG A 84 -4.71 22.73 -1.41
C ARG A 84 -3.48 23.30 -0.72
N ILE A 85 -3.05 24.46 -1.22
CA ILE A 85 -2.65 25.66 -0.47
C ILE A 85 -2.74 26.85 -1.42
#